data_AF-A0A955H1K3-F1
#
_entry.id   AF-A0A955H1K3-F1
#
_cell.length_a   1.000
_cell.length_b   1.000
_cell.length_c   1.000
_cell.angle_alpha   90.00
_cell.angle_beta   90.00
_cell.angle_gamma   90.00
#
_symmetry.space_group_name_H-M   'P 1'
#
loop_
_entity.id
_entity.type
_entity.pdbx_description
1 polymer ?
#
loop_
_entity_poly.entity_id
_entity_poly.type
_entity_poly.pdbx_seq_one_letter_code
_entity_poly.pdbx_strand_id
1 'polypeptide(L)'
;MKRAITAITLYFLLALAILQNWLFAAVLLIIIFSYQFGGASLIPLAFLIDGYFGNFESVPYLSIFSVVWYLLVEYVRPKVARLGDTDL
;
A
#
# COMPACT_ATOMS: atom_id res chain seq x y z
N MET A 1 -6.38 -6.21 19.04
CA MET A 1 -6.07 -4.77 19.22
C MET A 1 -4.70 -4.34 18.68
N LYS A 2 -3.57 -4.90 19.15
CA LYS A 2 -2.22 -4.47 18.72
C LYS A 2 -2.01 -4.44 17.20
N ARG A 3 -2.49 -5.47 16.49
CA ARG A 3 -2.39 -5.57 15.01
C ARG A 3 -3.17 -4.46 14.28
N ALA A 4 -4.36 -4.11 14.76
CA ALA A 4 -5.17 -3.04 14.19
C ALA A 4 -4.54 -1.66 14.40
N ILE A 5 -4.02 -1.40 15.61
CA ILE A 5 -3.29 -0.16 15.91
C ILE A 5 -2.09 -0.03 14.97
N THR A 6 -1.31 -1.10 14.81
CA THR A 6 -0.14 -1.11 13.90
C THR A 6 -0.55 -0.79 12.46
N ALA A 7 -1.63 -1.41 11.95
CA ALA A 7 -2.15 -1.14 10.62
C ALA A 7 -2.53 0.34 10.45
N ILE A 8 -3.29 0.89 11.40
CA ILE A 8 -3.72 2.29 11.40
C ILE A 8 -2.50 3.22 11.43
N THR A 9 -1.54 2.97 12.31
CA THR A 9 -0.30 3.77 12.41
C THR A 9 0.47 3.76 11.09
N LEU A 10 0.69 2.59 10.48
CA LEU A 10 1.40 2.49 9.21
C LEU A 10 0.63 3.20 8.08
N TYR A 11 -0.70 3.11 8.07
CA TYR A 11 -1.54 3.78 7.09
C TYR A 11 -1.39 5.31 7.17
N PHE A 12 -1.41 5.87 8.37
CA PHE A 12 -1.21 7.31 8.57
C PHE A 12 0.23 7.75 8.26
N LEU A 13 1.24 6.96 8.63
CA LEU A 13 2.64 7.23 8.28
C LEU A 13 2.86 7.23 6.76
N LEU A 14 2.20 6.33 6.05
CA LEU A 14 2.26 6.23 4.59
C LEU A 14 1.60 7.44 3.94
N ALA A 15 0.42 7.85 4.41
CA ALA A 15 -0.24 9.07 3.96
C ALA A 15 0.66 10.31 4.21
N LEU A 16 1.23 10.44 5.41
CA LEU A 16 2.14 11.53 5.76
C LEU A 16 3.39 11.53 4.85
N ALA A 17 4.01 10.38 4.62
CA ALA A 17 5.19 10.27 3.77
C ALA A 17 4.89 10.74 2.34
N ILE A 18 3.73 10.38 1.78
CA ILE A 18 3.35 10.83 0.43
C ILE A 18 3.08 12.34 0.41
N LEU A 19 2.34 12.86 1.39
CA LEU A 19 2.03 14.31 1.47
C LEU A 19 3.28 15.18 1.68
N GLN A 20 4.29 14.67 2.39
CA GLN A 20 5.59 15.33 2.59
C GLN A 20 6.58 15.08 1.44
N ASN A 21 6.15 14.40 0.37
CA ASN A 21 6.98 14.03 -0.78
C ASN A 21 8.21 13.16 -0.41
N TRP A 22 8.12 12.38 0.67
CA TRP A 22 9.14 11.43 1.09
C TRP A 22 8.99 10.09 0.36
N LEU A 23 9.26 10.11 -0.95
CA LEU A 23 8.97 9.00 -1.86
C LEU A 23 9.63 7.68 -1.42
N PHE A 24 10.89 7.71 -0.97
CA PHE A 24 11.58 6.50 -0.49
C PHE A 24 10.92 5.89 0.75
N ALA A 25 10.51 6.74 1.70
CA ALA A 25 9.81 6.29 2.90
C ALA A 25 8.43 5.72 2.54
N ALA A 26 7.70 6.37 1.62
CA ALA A 26 6.41 5.89 1.15
C ALA A 26 6.51 4.52 0.48
N VAL A 27 7.49 4.29 -0.41
CA VAL A 27 7.71 2.99 -1.05
C VAL A 27 7.99 1.90 -0.03
N LEU A 28 8.87 2.17 0.93
CA LEU A 28 9.20 1.20 1.97
C LEU A 28 7.99 0.87 2.85
N LEU A 29 7.20 1.88 3.24
CA LEU A 29 5.96 1.68 3.98
C LEU A 29 4.91 0.92 3.19
N ILE A 30 4.77 1.17 1.87
CA ILE A 30 3.85 0.44 0.98
C ILE A 30 4.19 -1.05 0.99
N ILE A 31 5.47 -1.40 0.84
CA ILE A 31 5.92 -2.79 0.83
C ILE A 31 5.63 -3.46 2.18
N ILE A 32 6.02 -2.82 3.28
CA ILE A 32 5.81 -3.35 4.64
C ILE A 32 4.31 -3.53 4.94
N PHE A 33 3.49 -2.53 4.62
CA PHE A 33 2.05 -2.56 4.84
C PHE A 33 1.40 -3.67 4.02
N SER A 34 1.71 -3.73 2.72
CA SER A 34 1.13 -4.69 1.78
C SER A 34 1.46 -6.13 2.15
N TYR A 35 2.67 -6.37 2.65
CA TYR A 35 3.09 -7.68 3.13
C TYR A 35 2.29 -8.13 4.37
N GLN A 36 2.05 -7.24 5.33
CA GLN A 36 1.42 -7.59 6.61
C GLN A 36 -0.12 -7.57 6.60
N PHE A 37 -0.72 -6.70 5.78
CA PHE A 37 -2.15 -6.39 5.83
C PHE A 37 -2.85 -6.53 4.46
N GLY A 38 -2.11 -6.77 3.38
CA GLY A 38 -2.64 -6.77 2.01
C GLY A 38 -2.66 -5.37 1.39
N GLY A 39 -2.82 -5.31 0.07
CA GLY A 39 -2.77 -4.05 -0.68
C GLY A 39 -4.11 -3.34 -0.84
N ALA A 40 -5.24 -3.99 -0.54
CA ALA A 40 -6.58 -3.50 -0.91
C ALA A 40 -6.91 -2.13 -0.31
N SER A 41 -6.53 -1.88 0.94
CA SER A 41 -6.80 -0.60 1.61
C SER A 41 -5.92 0.55 1.09
N LEU A 42 -4.86 0.29 0.33
CA LEU A 42 -4.06 1.35 -0.30
C LEU A 42 -4.80 2.00 -1.47
N ILE A 43 -5.80 1.32 -2.06
CA ILE A 43 -6.61 1.84 -3.15
C ILE A 43 -7.38 3.11 -2.74
N PRO A 44 -8.25 3.09 -1.70
CA PRO A 44 -8.97 4.29 -1.29
C PRO A 44 -8.02 5.41 -0.85
N LEU A 45 -6.85 5.08 -0.27
CA LEU A 45 -5.83 6.08 0.05
C LEU A 45 -5.29 6.76 -1.22
N ALA A 46 -4.97 5.98 -2.24
CA ALA A 46 -4.45 6.50 -3.49
C ALA A 46 -5.46 7.41 -4.21
N PHE A 47 -6.76 7.04 -4.19
CA PHE A 47 -7.84 7.91 -4.66
C PHE A 47 -7.91 9.22 -3.88
N LEU A 48 -7.80 9.17 -2.54
CA LEU A 48 -7.81 10.37 -1.72
C LEU A 48 -6.64 11.29 -2.07
N ILE A 49 -5.45 10.72 -2.27
CA ILE A 49 -4.23 11.47 -2.58
C ILE A 49 -4.27 12.05 -4.00
N ASP A 50 -4.70 11.28 -4.99
CA ASP A 50 -4.90 11.81 -6.35
C ASP A 50 -5.94 12.94 -6.35
N GLY A 51 -7.02 12.80 -5.59
CA GLY A 51 -7.99 13.89 -5.39
C GLY A 51 -7.38 15.12 -4.72
N TYR A 52 -6.55 14.92 -3.70
CA TYR A 52 -5.85 16.01 -2.99
C TYR A 52 -4.90 16.80 -3.90
N PHE A 53 -4.17 16.14 -4.79
CA PHE A 53 -3.28 16.79 -5.75
C PHE A 53 -3.98 17.29 -7.01
N GLY A 54 -5.30 17.14 -7.14
CA GLY A 54 -6.05 17.56 -8.32
C GLY A 54 -5.85 16.66 -9.55
N ASN A 55 -5.31 15.44 -9.36
CA ASN A 55 -5.00 14.51 -10.45
C ASN A 55 -6.26 13.89 -11.08
N PHE A 56 -7.46 14.13 -10.55
CA PHE A 56 -8.71 13.67 -11.19
C PHE A 56 -9.09 14.47 -12.43
N GLU A 57 -8.60 15.70 -12.59
CA GLU A 57 -8.73 16.42 -13.86
C GLU A 57 -7.67 15.98 -14.89
N SER A 58 -6.76 15.10 -14.48
CA SER A 58 -5.75 14.48 -15.33
C SER A 58 -5.75 12.96 -15.14
N VAL A 59 -4.61 12.30 -15.33
CA VAL A 59 -4.51 10.84 -15.14
C VAL A 59 -4.23 10.56 -13.65
N PRO A 60 -5.12 9.83 -12.94
CA PRO A 60 -4.92 9.50 -11.52
C PRO A 60 -3.92 8.35 -11.38
N TYR A 61 -2.64 8.69 -11.53
CA TYR A 61 -1.55 7.71 -11.56
C TYR A 61 -1.49 6.88 -10.28
N LEU A 62 -1.62 7.50 -9.10
CA LEU A 62 -1.51 6.76 -7.84
C LEU A 62 -2.64 5.74 -7.70
N SER A 63 -3.87 6.10 -8.04
CA SER A 63 -5.01 5.19 -8.07
C SER A 63 -4.76 4.01 -9.01
N ILE A 64 -4.31 4.26 -10.24
CA ILE A 64 -4.02 3.20 -11.21
C ILE A 64 -2.91 2.28 -10.68
N PHE A 65 -1.80 2.86 -10.21
CA PHE A 65 -0.68 2.10 -9.65
C PHE A 65 -1.10 1.29 -8.42
N SER A 66 -1.97 1.82 -7.58
CA SER A 66 -2.45 1.11 -6.38
C SER A 66 -3.25 -0.15 -6.73
N VAL A 67 -4.05 -0.11 -7.80
CA VAL A 67 -4.81 -1.28 -8.28
C VAL A 67 -3.87 -2.34 -8.83
N VAL A 68 -2.91 -1.94 -9.68
CA VAL A 68 -1.90 -2.86 -10.22
C VAL A 68 -1.07 -3.48 -9.10
N TRP A 69 -0.65 -2.67 -8.14
CA TRP A 69 0.11 -3.12 -6.97
C TRP A 69 -0.70 -4.11 -6.12
N TYR A 70 -1.97 -3.82 -5.86
CA TYR A 70 -2.86 -4.75 -5.16
C TYR A 70 -2.94 -6.12 -5.85
N LEU A 71 -3.12 -6.15 -7.17
CA LEU A 71 -3.14 -7.39 -7.95
C LEU A 71 -1.82 -8.16 -7.84
N LEU A 72 -0.69 -7.46 -7.92
CA LEU A 72 0.63 -8.07 -7.74
C LEU A 72 0.81 -8.65 -6.33
N VAL A 73 0.42 -7.91 -5.30
CA VAL A 73 0.52 -8.35 -3.91
C VAL A 73 -0.33 -9.60 -3.68
N GLU A 74 -1.58 -9.61 -4.12
CA GLU A 74 -2.46 -10.79 -3.96
C GLU A 74 -1.98 -11.99 -4.78
N TYR A 75 -1.31 -11.77 -5.92
CA TYR A 75 -0.68 -12.84 -6.69
C TYR A 75 0.56 -13.43 -5.99
N VAL A 76 1.37 -12.59 -5.35
CA VAL A 76 2.65 -12.98 -4.72
C VAL A 76 2.45 -13.57 -3.31
N ARG A 77 1.54 -13.01 -2.50
CA ARG A 77 1.30 -13.43 -1.11
C ARG A 77 1.15 -14.93 -0.90
N PRO A 78 0.30 -15.66 -1.66
CA PRO A 78 0.13 -17.10 -1.48
C PRO A 78 1.37 -17.89 -1.88
N LYS A 79 2.19 -17.38 -2.81
CA LYS A 79 3.43 -18.04 -3.23
C LYS A 79 4.52 -17.92 -2.17
N VAL A 80 4.63 -16.76 -1.53
CA VAL A 80 5.57 -16.53 -0.43
C VAL A 80 5.17 -17.37 0.80
N ALA A 81 3.87 -17.48 1.09
CA ALA A 81 3.39 -18.36 2.15
C ALA A 81 3.78 -19.84 1.90
N ARG A 82 3.62 -20.33 0.65
CA ARG A 82 3.99 -21.71 0.27
C ARG A 82 5.49 -21.99 0.34
N LEU A 83 6.33 -20.99 0.05
CA LEU A 83 7.79 -21.13 0.17
C LEU A 83 8.24 -21.27 1.63
N GLY A 84 7.49 -20.70 2.59
CA GLY A 84 7.75 -20.89 4.02
C GLY A 84 7.32 -22.25 4.57
N ASP A 85 6.41 -22.95 3.90
CA ASP A 85 5.89 -24.27 4.31
C ASP A 85 6.70 -25.46 3.75
N THR A 86 7.65 -25.22 2.84
CA THR A 86 8.45 -26.28 2.19
C THR A 86 9.77 -26.60 2.92
N ASP A 87 10.03 -25.94 4.06
CA ASP A 87 11.21 -26.12 4.91
C ASP A 87 10.91 -26.97 6.19
N LEU A 88 9.83 -27.76 6.21
CA LEU A 88 9.49 -28.73 7.27
C LEU A 88 9.25 -30.12 6.70
#